data_AF-A0A6P0U6S0-F1
#
_entry.id   AF-A0A6P0U6S0-F1
#
_cell.length_a   1.000
_cell.length_b   1.000
_cell.length_c   1.000
_cell.angle_alpha   90.00
_cell.angle_beta   90.00
_cell.angle_gamma   90.00
#
_symmetry.space_group_name_H-M   'P 1'
#
loop_
_entity.id
_entity.type
_entity.pdbx_description
1 polymer ?
#
loop_
_entity_poly.entity_id
_entity_poly.type
_entity_poly.pdbx_seq_one_letter_code
_entity_poly.pdbx_strand_id
1 'polypeptide(L)'
;MIKNPYTIGRPISTPKYLYGRETIVNFIQEQLASSVKVIVLHGQRRICMTSCVNYISRCVSVDGFIFVPLSLEDKHHYSLDKILYDFARDIIDWLRISRSAITIPSQDDLKVEPRLFIGIFLKQIYDRLNGKSLVLLLDEFDVLWDDNCSGINPFIKFLISIINREEKLFIILFLGRR
;
A
#
# COMPACT_ATOMS: atom_id res chain seq x y z
N MET A 1 28.88 32.87 -1.99
CA MET A 1 28.90 31.39 -2.16
C MET A 1 27.46 30.89 -2.03
N ILE A 2 26.86 30.42 -3.12
CA ILE A 2 25.52 29.80 -3.09
C ILE A 2 25.70 28.40 -2.50
N LYS A 3 25.05 28.15 -1.35
CA LYS A 3 25.09 26.85 -0.67
C LYS A 3 24.24 25.88 -1.49
N ASN A 4 24.86 24.83 -2.02
CA ASN A 4 24.16 23.79 -2.76
C ASN A 4 23.10 23.13 -1.84
N PRO A 5 21.79 23.22 -2.15
CA PRO A 5 20.72 22.72 -1.29
C PRO A 5 20.53 21.19 -1.37
N TYR A 6 21.24 20.51 -2.28
CA TYR A 6 21.10 19.07 -2.48
C TYR A 6 21.88 18.28 -1.42
N THR A 7 21.17 17.59 -0.54
CA THR A 7 21.74 16.66 0.44
C THR A 7 21.63 15.24 -0.10
N ILE A 8 22.76 14.60 -0.43
CA ILE A 8 22.79 13.23 -0.93
C ILE A 8 22.67 12.26 0.26
N GLY A 9 21.79 11.25 0.17
CA GLY A 9 21.86 10.06 1.02
C GLY A 9 20.84 9.93 2.17
N ARG A 10 19.83 10.79 2.27
CA ARG A 10 18.68 10.56 3.17
C ARG A 10 17.35 10.80 2.47
N PRO A 11 16.34 9.92 2.61
CA PRO A 11 14.99 10.19 2.13
C PRO A 11 14.51 11.53 2.67
N ILE A 12 14.03 12.41 1.79
CA ILE A 12 13.52 13.72 2.16
C ILE A 12 12.26 13.50 3.01
N SER A 13 12.38 13.75 4.30
CA SER A 13 11.30 13.56 5.29
C SER A 13 10.57 14.87 5.64
N THR A 14 11.07 16.01 5.13
CA THR A 14 10.56 17.35 5.43
C THR A 14 9.68 17.87 4.29
N PRO A 15 8.41 18.21 4.54
CA PRO A 15 7.45 18.66 3.52
C PRO A 15 7.93 19.87 2.70
N LYS A 16 8.77 20.72 3.29
CA LYS A 16 9.23 22.00 2.72
C LYS A 16 10.20 21.88 1.52
N TYR A 17 10.67 20.67 1.21
CA TYR A 17 11.58 20.41 0.08
C TYR A 17 10.92 19.69 -1.10
N LEU A 18 9.59 19.63 -1.13
CA LEU A 18 8.81 18.82 -2.08
C LEU A 18 7.94 19.69 -3.02
N TYR A 19 8.57 20.63 -3.72
CA TYR A 19 7.91 21.48 -4.72
C TYR A 19 7.29 20.64 -5.86
N GLY A 20 6.02 20.89 -6.20
CA GLY A 20 5.30 20.25 -7.32
C GLY A 20 4.49 18.98 -6.99
N ARG A 21 4.46 18.53 -5.71
CA ARG A 21 3.73 17.30 -5.30
C ARG A 21 2.30 17.53 -4.77
N GLU A 22 1.90 18.78 -4.60
CA GLU A 22 0.55 19.16 -4.15
C GLU A 22 -0.55 18.66 -5.11
N THR A 23 -0.26 18.63 -6.41
CA THR A 23 -1.20 18.12 -7.43
C THR A 23 -1.52 16.64 -7.24
N ILE A 24 -0.54 15.82 -6.82
CA ILE A 24 -0.74 14.37 -6.60
C ILE A 24 -1.58 14.14 -5.34
N VAL A 25 -1.30 14.91 -4.28
CA VAL A 25 -2.10 14.89 -3.04
C VAL A 25 -3.54 15.22 -3.37
N ASN A 26 -3.81 16.36 -4.02
CA ASN A 26 -5.16 16.77 -4.38
C ASN A 26 -5.87 15.74 -5.26
N PHE A 27 -5.18 15.20 -6.27
CA PHE A 27 -5.70 14.11 -7.10
C PHE A 27 -6.12 12.90 -6.27
N ILE A 28 -5.26 12.41 -5.36
CA ILE A 28 -5.62 11.29 -4.48
C ILE A 28 -6.83 11.63 -3.61
N GLN A 29 -6.91 12.84 -3.05
CA GLN A 29 -8.04 13.27 -2.24
C GLN A 29 -9.35 13.27 -3.04
N GLU A 30 -9.35 13.81 -4.26
CA GLU A 30 -10.52 13.84 -5.15
C GLU A 30 -10.98 12.43 -5.55
N GLN A 31 -10.04 11.54 -5.87
CA GLN A 31 -10.35 10.15 -6.22
C GLN A 31 -10.96 9.39 -5.04
N LEU A 32 -10.37 9.53 -3.83
CA LEU A 32 -10.90 8.91 -2.62
C LEU A 32 -12.28 9.45 -2.24
N ALA A 33 -12.50 10.76 -2.36
CA ALA A 33 -13.80 11.39 -2.13
C ALA A 33 -14.87 10.87 -3.11
N SER A 34 -14.45 10.56 -4.35
CA SER A 34 -15.29 9.93 -5.37
C SER A 34 -15.43 8.41 -5.20
N SER A 35 -14.96 7.85 -4.08
CA SER A 35 -14.99 6.41 -3.77
C SER A 35 -14.29 5.52 -4.81
N VAL A 36 -13.30 6.07 -5.53
CA VAL A 36 -12.49 5.31 -6.48
C VAL A 36 -11.61 4.31 -5.72
N LYS A 37 -11.88 3.03 -5.93
CA LYS A 37 -11.27 1.94 -5.15
C LYS A 37 -9.80 1.66 -5.47
N VAL A 38 -9.39 1.89 -6.71
CA VAL A 38 -8.03 1.64 -7.18
C VAL A 38 -7.51 2.90 -7.87
N ILE A 39 -6.39 3.41 -7.38
CA ILE A 39 -5.66 4.52 -7.99
C ILE A 39 -4.31 3.96 -8.44
N VAL A 40 -3.94 4.20 -9.71
CA VAL A 40 -2.63 3.82 -10.24
C VAL A 40 -1.79 5.07 -10.43
N LEU A 41 -0.64 5.11 -9.77
CA LEU A 41 0.34 6.19 -9.87
C LEU A 41 1.58 5.63 -10.55
N HIS A 42 1.98 6.23 -11.67
CA HIS A 42 3.15 5.82 -12.43
C HIS A 42 4.21 6.92 -12.46
N GLY A 43 5.48 6.55 -12.29
CA GLY A 43 6.62 7.47 -12.33
C GLY A 43 7.91 6.79 -12.78
N GLN A 44 8.94 7.58 -13.09
CA GLN A 44 10.26 7.05 -13.46
C GLN A 44 11.03 6.59 -12.20
N ARG A 45 11.69 5.41 -12.26
CA ARG A 45 12.47 4.86 -11.15
C ARG A 45 13.57 5.86 -10.74
N ARG A 46 13.69 6.11 -9.43
CA ARG A 46 14.52 7.15 -8.74
C ARG A 46 13.89 8.53 -8.51
N ILE A 47 12.61 8.75 -8.80
CA ILE A 47 11.88 9.97 -8.37
C ILE A 47 11.41 9.88 -6.90
N CYS A 48 12.18 9.23 -6.01
CA CYS A 48 11.86 9.21 -4.58
C CYS A 48 10.45 8.62 -4.31
N MET A 49 10.10 7.48 -4.93
CA MET A 49 8.77 6.87 -4.84
C MET A 49 8.45 6.37 -3.42
N THR A 50 9.42 5.78 -2.74
CA THR A 50 9.35 5.50 -1.30
C THR A 50 9.18 6.77 -0.46
N SER A 51 9.79 7.89 -0.87
CA SER A 51 9.54 9.20 -0.24
C SER A 51 8.16 9.77 -0.60
N CYS A 52 7.58 9.44 -1.77
CA CYS A 52 6.20 9.78 -2.13
C CYS A 52 5.19 8.96 -1.31
N VAL A 53 5.42 7.65 -1.14
CA VAL A 53 4.59 6.77 -0.32
C VAL A 53 4.62 7.21 1.14
N ASN A 54 5.82 7.49 1.67
CA ASN A 54 5.98 8.07 3.01
C ASN A 54 5.42 9.50 3.13
N TYR A 55 5.47 10.29 2.06
CA TYR A 55 4.88 11.62 2.04
C TYR A 55 3.35 11.55 2.01
N ILE A 56 2.76 10.69 1.17
CA ILE A 56 1.32 10.48 1.08
C ILE A 56 0.79 9.99 2.43
N SER A 57 1.42 8.98 3.03
CA SER A 57 0.98 8.48 4.34
C SER A 57 1.12 9.50 5.48
N ARG A 58 2.01 10.50 5.35
CA ARG A 58 2.23 11.55 6.36
C ARG A 58 1.50 12.87 6.10
N CYS A 59 1.22 13.20 4.84
CA CYS A 59 0.71 14.51 4.43
C CYS A 59 -0.70 14.45 3.86
N VAL A 60 -1.14 13.31 3.32
CA VAL A 60 -2.54 13.11 2.94
C VAL A 60 -3.33 12.76 4.20
N SER A 61 -3.79 13.78 4.92
CA SER A 61 -4.85 13.61 5.93
C SER A 61 -6.20 13.82 5.23
N VAL A 62 -6.77 12.75 4.68
CA VAL A 62 -8.19 12.75 4.32
C VAL A 62 -8.95 12.24 5.52
N ASP A 63 -9.85 13.06 6.05
CA ASP A 63 -10.74 12.63 7.12
C ASP A 63 -11.46 11.34 6.72
N GLY A 64 -11.45 10.35 7.61
CA GLY A 64 -12.03 9.05 7.33
C GLY A 64 -11.11 8.03 6.67
N PHE A 65 -9.84 8.33 6.38
CA PHE A 65 -8.91 7.36 5.78
C PHE A 65 -7.63 7.15 6.60
N ILE A 66 -7.09 5.93 6.54
CA ILE A 66 -5.79 5.55 7.11
C ILE A 66 -4.95 4.91 6.01
N PHE A 67 -3.75 5.44 5.80
CA PHE A 67 -2.83 4.98 4.76
C PHE A 67 -1.77 4.03 5.36
N VAL A 68 -1.61 2.86 4.74
CA VAL A 68 -0.64 1.84 5.15
C VAL A 68 0.28 1.52 3.97
N PRO A 69 1.58 1.86 4.06
CA PRO A 69 2.57 1.51 3.05
C PRO A 69 2.96 0.03 3.16
N LEU A 70 2.95 -0.65 2.02
CA LEU A 70 3.34 -2.03 1.85
C LEU A 70 4.27 -2.13 0.65
N SER A 71 5.49 -2.60 0.87
CA SER A 71 6.45 -2.78 -0.22
C SER A 71 6.33 -4.19 -0.80
N LEU A 72 6.33 -4.28 -2.13
CA LEU A 72 6.46 -5.53 -2.87
C LEU A 72 7.92 -5.86 -3.24
N GLU A 73 8.88 -5.06 -2.75
CA GLU A 73 10.30 -5.34 -2.86
C GLU A 73 10.60 -6.77 -2.35
N ASP A 74 11.38 -7.51 -3.13
CA ASP A 74 11.75 -8.92 -2.91
C ASP A 74 10.60 -9.95 -2.91
N LYS A 75 9.36 -9.56 -3.22
CA LYS A 75 8.19 -10.47 -3.20
C LYS A 75 7.86 -11.09 -4.56
N HIS A 76 8.68 -10.88 -5.61
CA HIS A 76 8.45 -11.42 -6.96
C HIS A 76 8.29 -12.95 -6.99
N HIS A 77 9.00 -13.66 -6.11
CA HIS A 77 9.00 -15.13 -6.06
C HIS A 77 8.12 -15.69 -4.92
N TYR A 78 7.39 -14.84 -4.19
CA TYR A 78 6.61 -15.29 -3.05
C TYR A 78 5.27 -15.86 -3.51
N SER A 79 4.80 -16.89 -2.81
CA SER A 79 3.45 -17.40 -2.98
C SER A 79 2.42 -16.42 -2.38
N LEU A 80 1.16 -16.52 -2.82
CA LEU A 80 0.09 -15.65 -2.37
C LEU A 80 -0.05 -15.65 -0.84
N ASP A 81 -0.07 -16.84 -0.23
CA ASP A 81 -0.16 -17.03 1.22
C ASP A 81 0.95 -16.31 1.98
N LYS A 82 2.18 -16.38 1.46
CA LYS A 82 3.33 -15.69 2.05
C LYS A 82 3.20 -14.17 1.94
N ILE A 83 2.79 -13.65 0.78
CA ILE A 83 2.55 -12.21 0.60
C ILE A 83 1.48 -11.71 1.56
N LEU A 84 0.34 -12.42 1.67
CA LEU A 84 -0.75 -12.05 2.56
C LEU A 84 -0.35 -12.10 4.04
N TYR A 85 0.42 -13.13 4.44
CA TYR A 85 0.92 -13.24 5.80
C TYR A 85 1.89 -12.11 6.16
N ASP A 86 2.84 -11.81 5.27
CA ASP A 86 3.79 -10.71 5.49
C ASP A 86 3.06 -9.36 5.53
N PHE A 87 2.10 -9.12 4.64
CA PHE A 87 1.28 -7.91 4.66
C PHE A 87 0.46 -7.76 5.94
N ALA A 88 -0.09 -8.85 6.48
CA ALA A 88 -0.83 -8.79 7.74
C ALA A 88 0.08 -8.31 8.89
N ARG A 89 1.32 -8.79 8.92
CA ARG A 89 2.32 -8.36 9.91
C ARG A 89 2.73 -6.91 9.70
N ASP A 90 3.00 -6.50 8.48
CA ASP A 90 3.39 -5.14 8.14
C ASP A 90 2.29 -4.13 8.49
N ILE A 91 1.02 -4.47 8.25
CA ILE A 91 -0.15 -3.65 8.65
C ILE A 91 -0.21 -3.49 10.17
N ILE A 92 -0.08 -4.58 10.93
CA ILE A 92 -0.12 -4.52 12.42
C ILE A 92 1.01 -3.64 12.94
N ASP A 93 2.24 -3.88 12.46
CA ASP A 93 3.42 -3.16 12.90
C ASP A 93 3.32 -1.66 12.54
N TRP A 94 2.82 -1.33 11.35
CA TRP A 94 2.58 0.06 10.92
C TRP A 94 1.51 0.77 11.77
N LEU A 95 0.38 0.10 12.02
CA LEU A 95 -0.71 0.63 12.84
C LEU A 95 -0.41 0.60 14.33
N ARG A 96 0.74 0.04 14.75
CA ARG A 96 1.17 -0.13 16.14
C ARG A 96 0.13 -0.89 16.98
N ILE A 97 -0.54 -1.86 16.37
CA ILE A 97 -1.51 -2.70 17.05
C ILE A 97 -0.72 -3.79 17.80
N SER A 98 -1.12 -4.11 19.03
CA SER A 98 -0.50 -5.23 19.74
C SER A 98 -0.75 -6.53 18.97
N ARG A 99 0.31 -7.31 18.72
CA ARG A 99 0.20 -8.62 18.05
C ARG A 99 -0.69 -9.60 18.81
N SER A 100 -0.82 -9.45 20.13
CA SER A 100 -1.75 -10.26 20.94
C SER A 100 -3.22 -9.88 20.75
N ALA A 101 -3.50 -8.71 20.18
CA ALA A 101 -4.86 -8.21 20.01
C ALA A 101 -5.49 -8.63 18.67
N ILE A 102 -4.69 -9.09 17.71
CA ILE A 102 -5.14 -9.48 16.37
C ILE A 102 -4.76 -10.92 16.08
N THR A 103 -5.72 -11.71 15.62
CA THR A 103 -5.43 -13.02 15.05
C THR A 103 -5.05 -12.86 13.59
N ILE A 104 -3.82 -13.26 13.25
CA ILE A 104 -3.34 -13.41 11.87
C ILE A 104 -3.54 -14.88 11.48
N PRO A 105 -4.30 -15.19 10.41
CA PRO A 105 -4.36 -16.55 9.86
C PRO A 105 -2.96 -17.07 9.52
N SER A 106 -2.69 -18.35 9.75
CA SER A 106 -1.38 -18.92 9.44
C SER A 106 -1.14 -18.96 7.93
N GLN A 107 0.12 -19.14 7.49
CA GLN A 107 0.43 -19.30 6.07
C GLN A 107 -0.30 -20.52 5.47
N ASP A 108 -0.39 -21.62 6.20
CA ASP A 108 -1.10 -22.82 5.74
C ASP A 108 -2.60 -22.55 5.58
N ASP A 109 -3.22 -21.82 6.52
CA ASP A 109 -4.62 -21.40 6.41
C ASP A 109 -4.84 -20.50 5.19
N LEU A 110 -3.95 -19.53 4.96
CA LEU A 110 -4.02 -18.61 3.82
C LEU A 110 -3.75 -19.29 2.49
N LYS A 111 -2.99 -20.39 2.49
CA LYS A 111 -2.72 -21.20 1.30
C LYS A 111 -3.97 -21.97 0.88
N VAL A 112 -4.74 -22.47 1.85
CA VAL A 112 -6.01 -23.19 1.60
C VAL A 112 -7.13 -22.20 1.29
N GLU A 113 -7.27 -21.14 2.07
CA GLU A 113 -8.33 -20.14 1.96
C GLU A 113 -7.78 -18.71 2.11
N PRO A 114 -7.33 -18.09 0.99
CA PRO A 114 -6.82 -16.71 1.00
C PRO A 114 -7.82 -15.67 1.52
N ARG A 115 -9.14 -15.96 1.44
CA ARG A 115 -10.18 -15.03 1.92
C ARG A 115 -10.17 -14.86 3.43
N LEU A 116 -9.49 -15.73 4.19
CA LEU A 116 -9.28 -15.54 5.62
C LEU A 116 -8.53 -14.24 5.93
N PHE A 117 -7.68 -13.76 5.01
CA PHE A 117 -7.06 -12.44 5.12
C PHE A 117 -8.10 -11.32 5.25
N ILE A 118 -9.23 -11.43 4.55
CA ILE A 118 -10.31 -10.45 4.61
C ILE A 118 -11.24 -10.74 5.79
N GLY A 119 -11.80 -11.97 5.82
CA GLY A 119 -12.87 -12.33 6.74
C GLY A 119 -12.46 -12.41 8.21
N ILE A 120 -11.18 -12.67 8.47
CA ILE A 120 -10.62 -12.72 9.83
C ILE A 120 -9.73 -11.50 10.07
N PHE A 121 -8.69 -11.32 9.27
CA PHE A 121 -7.66 -10.33 9.58
C PHE A 121 -8.14 -8.88 9.34
N LEU A 122 -8.53 -8.51 8.11
CA LEU A 122 -8.97 -7.13 7.82
C LEU A 122 -10.20 -6.70 8.62
N LYS A 123 -11.13 -7.62 8.90
CA LYS A 123 -12.29 -7.34 9.75
C LYS A 123 -11.87 -6.81 11.13
N GLN A 124 -10.92 -7.47 11.78
CA GLN A 124 -10.38 -7.02 13.07
C GLN A 124 -9.62 -5.70 12.98
N ILE A 125 -9.02 -5.40 11.83
CA ILE A 125 -8.40 -4.10 11.57
C ILE A 125 -9.49 -3.03 11.50
N TYR A 126 -10.54 -3.22 10.71
CA TYR A 126 -11.64 -2.26 10.57
C TYR A 126 -12.31 -1.89 11.89
N ASP A 127 -12.50 -2.87 12.79
CA ASP A 127 -13.07 -2.64 14.13
C ASP A 127 -12.22 -1.65 14.95
N ARG A 128 -10.91 -1.55 14.67
CA ARG A 128 -9.97 -0.66 15.36
C ARG A 128 -9.77 0.67 14.66
N LEU A 129 -10.17 0.81 13.40
CA LEU A 129 -10.02 2.06 12.66
C LEU A 129 -11.10 3.08 12.99
N ASN A 130 -12.01 2.81 13.94
CA ASN A 130 -13.06 3.73 14.39
C ASN A 130 -13.89 4.31 13.23
N GLY A 131 -14.29 3.44 12.30
CA GLY A 131 -15.09 3.83 11.13
C GLY A 131 -14.28 4.38 9.96
N LYS A 132 -12.96 4.55 10.08
CA LYS A 132 -12.10 4.96 8.97
C LYS A 132 -11.88 3.82 7.96
N SER A 133 -11.75 4.18 6.70
CA SER A 133 -11.37 3.32 5.58
C SER A 133 -9.86 3.11 5.56
N LEU A 134 -9.45 1.92 5.12
CA LEU A 134 -8.05 1.52 4.96
C LEU A 134 -7.61 1.73 3.52
N VAL A 135 -6.49 2.43 3.33
CA VAL A 135 -5.84 2.62 2.04
C VAL A 135 -4.50 1.90 2.04
N LEU A 136 -4.36 0.85 1.23
CA LEU A 136 -3.10 0.15 1.03
C LEU A 136 -2.29 0.84 -0.06
N LEU A 137 -1.10 1.34 0.29
CA LEU A 137 -0.16 1.93 -0.66
C LEU A 137 0.83 0.82 -1.06
N LEU A 138 0.62 0.21 -2.23
CA LEU A 138 1.47 -0.86 -2.74
C LEU A 138 2.62 -0.26 -3.56
N ASP A 139 3.81 -0.24 -2.96
CA ASP A 139 5.05 0.20 -3.62
C ASP A 139 5.66 -0.97 -4.43
N GLU A 140 6.44 -0.64 -5.46
CA GLU A 140 7.08 -1.60 -6.37
C GLU A 140 6.12 -2.63 -7.02
N PHE A 141 4.90 -2.21 -7.38
CA PHE A 141 3.91 -3.14 -7.95
C PHE A 141 4.32 -3.72 -9.31
N ASP A 142 5.20 -3.04 -10.05
CA ASP A 142 5.78 -3.51 -11.30
C ASP A 142 6.57 -4.82 -11.15
N VAL A 143 7.03 -5.15 -9.93
CA VAL A 143 7.73 -6.40 -9.61
C VAL A 143 6.80 -7.62 -9.75
N LEU A 144 5.48 -7.47 -9.78
CA LEU A 144 4.58 -8.61 -9.98
C LEU A 144 4.24 -8.87 -11.45
N TRP A 145 4.77 -8.03 -12.36
CA TRP A 145 4.61 -8.15 -13.79
C TRP A 145 5.79 -8.93 -14.39
N ASP A 146 5.58 -10.20 -14.68
CA ASP A 146 6.55 -11.03 -15.40
C ASP A 146 6.12 -11.15 -16.86
N ASP A 147 6.85 -10.52 -17.78
CA ASP A 147 6.58 -10.56 -19.21
C ASP A 147 6.67 -12.00 -19.79
N ASN A 148 7.30 -12.94 -19.08
CA ASN A 148 7.45 -14.32 -19.52
C ASN A 148 6.34 -15.26 -19.01
N CYS A 149 5.48 -14.81 -18.10
CA CYS A 149 4.37 -15.61 -17.57
C CYS A 149 3.08 -15.32 -18.35
N SER A 150 2.50 -16.34 -18.99
CA SER A 150 1.24 -16.23 -19.75
C SER A 150 -0.02 -16.00 -18.90
N GLY A 151 0.12 -15.86 -17.58
CA GLY A 151 -1.00 -15.76 -16.64
C GLY A 151 -0.88 -14.61 -15.65
N ILE A 152 -2.02 -14.04 -15.27
CA ILE A 152 -2.09 -12.98 -14.24
C ILE A 152 -1.55 -13.54 -12.90
N ASN A 153 -0.64 -12.79 -12.27
CA ASN A 153 -0.07 -13.12 -10.97
C ASN A 153 -1.18 -13.42 -9.93
N PRO A 154 -1.07 -14.49 -9.12
CA PRO A 154 -2.08 -14.87 -8.14
C PRO A 154 -2.48 -13.76 -7.17
N PHE A 155 -1.53 -12.90 -6.77
CA PHE A 155 -1.80 -11.75 -5.92
C PHE A 155 -2.67 -10.70 -6.61
N ILE A 156 -2.41 -10.42 -7.89
CA ILE A 156 -3.24 -9.50 -8.68
C ILE A 156 -4.66 -10.06 -8.82
N LYS A 157 -4.81 -11.35 -9.10
CA LYS A 157 -6.13 -12.01 -9.13
C LYS A 157 -6.86 -11.90 -7.79
N PHE A 158 -6.14 -12.08 -6.69
CA PHE A 158 -6.68 -11.90 -5.35
C PHE A 158 -7.17 -10.47 -5.11
N LEU A 159 -6.37 -9.45 -5.43
CA LEU A 159 -6.76 -8.04 -5.30
C LEU A 159 -8.04 -7.72 -6.07
N ILE A 160 -8.15 -8.17 -7.32
CA ILE A 160 -9.35 -7.98 -8.14
C ILE A 160 -10.57 -8.64 -7.48
N SER A 161 -10.40 -9.80 -6.85
CA SER A 161 -11.49 -10.53 -6.21
C SER A 161 -12.07 -9.82 -4.97
N ILE A 162 -11.27 -9.01 -4.29
CA ILE A 162 -11.65 -8.35 -3.03
C ILE A 162 -12.10 -6.90 -3.23
N ILE A 163 -11.58 -6.20 -4.23
CA ILE A 163 -11.69 -4.73 -4.32
C ILE A 163 -13.14 -4.23 -4.41
N ASN A 164 -14.00 -4.96 -5.12
CA ASN A 164 -15.41 -4.60 -5.32
C ASN A 164 -16.32 -5.10 -4.19
N ARG A 165 -15.79 -5.93 -3.29
CA ARG A 165 -16.54 -6.51 -2.16
C ARG A 165 -16.31 -5.75 -0.86
N GLU A 166 -15.18 -5.07 -0.75
CA GLU A 166 -14.76 -4.36 0.47
C GLU A 166 -15.06 -2.86 0.39
N GLU A 167 -16.12 -2.41 1.05
CA GLU A 167 -16.53 -1.00 1.09
C GLU A 167 -15.50 -0.08 1.75
N LYS A 168 -14.72 -0.60 2.71
CA LYS A 168 -13.73 0.16 3.48
C LYS A 168 -12.28 -0.04 3.02
N LEU A 169 -12.06 -0.76 1.92
CA LEU A 169 -10.74 -0.98 1.35
C LEU A 169 -10.53 -0.13 0.10
N PHE A 170 -9.36 0.49 0.04
CA PHE A 170 -8.87 1.26 -1.09
C PHE A 170 -7.42 0.88 -1.35
N ILE A 171 -7.00 0.94 -2.61
CA ILE A 171 -5.65 0.58 -3.02
C ILE A 171 -5.06 1.66 -3.89
N ILE A 172 -3.83 2.06 -3.58
CA ILE A 172 -3.02 2.91 -4.45
C ILE A 172 -1.81 2.10 -4.89
N LEU A 173 -1.70 1.86 -6.18
CA LEU A 173 -0.61 1.12 -6.81
C LEU A 173 0.45 2.11 -7.30
N PHE A 174 1.69 1.93 -6.87
CA PHE A 174 2.82 2.68 -7.41
C PHE A 174 3.63 1.81 -8.37
N LEU A 175 3.82 2.32 -9.59
CA LEU A 175 4.56 1.68 -10.67
C LEU A 175 5.83 2.48 -10.98
N GLY A 176 6.99 1.86 -10.78
CA GLY A 176 8.28 2.43 -11.16
C GLY A 176 8.75 1.87 -12.50
N ARG A 177 8.57 2.60 -13.61
CA ARG A 177 9.13 2.13 -14.90
C ARG A 177 10.67 2.06 -14.81
N ARG A 178 11.23 0.90 -15.19
CA ARG A 178 12.68 0.72 -15.42
C ARG A 178 13.17 1.58 -16.58
#